data_AF-A0A9D7XHD1-F1
#
_entry.id   AF-A0A9D7XHD1-F1
#
_cell.length_a   1.000
_cell.length_b   1.000
_cell.length_c   1.000
_cell.angle_alpha   90.00
_cell.angle_beta   90.00
_cell.angle_gamma   90.00
#
_symmetry.space_group_name_H-M   'P 1'
#
loop_
_entity.id
_entity.type
_entity.pdbx_description
1 polymer ?
#
loop_
_entity_poly.entity_id
_entity_poly.type
_entity_poly.pdbx_seq_one_letter_code
_entity_poly.pdbx_strand_id
1 'polypeptide(L)'
;MAKARSQASQRGFSLVELLVALTFTMVLMAGMANVYKSSLSTFYTAGESVSSARRNRMSVDLLIDDLNTTCMYLTDLSVPPPVSATVPPFFIVPNMPIANAGPNDPATGDELYFYMDQSLAFEGAIAGAAGSNVTQRTASELVVAGVVPDPANDNTFIIDCGSDSYAKQVKKGQVFIFKDSWETAYIQSDPSVSGKFVSVVAGPAPNAMITGMGPTGLPSKAKHLATSGIVFILPAQMVRYRIEILRLDPSVPNGIPCLVRDQGTYDATVFTPTLTQQVVSENIAGFKVYLSTDAGVSWAGLLPSGLPAGYTGFSNGWDQGIRAAVDTQLAAKGRPDYKSTRSSEHWFRSIPTLVRVDVTTRTATQRSEYSTTGTTLAYRNLTQSLVFVPRHSGLSMN
;
A
#
# COMPACT_ATOMS: atom_id res chain seq x y z
N MET A 1 11.12 -12.35 99.51
CA MET A 1 10.26 -13.36 98.82
C MET A 1 8.81 -12.97 99.10
N ALA A 2 7.86 -12.83 98.18
CA ALA A 2 7.76 -13.15 96.77
C ALA A 2 6.89 -12.09 96.05
N LYS A 3 7.16 -11.89 94.77
CA LYS A 3 6.62 -10.86 93.88
C LYS A 3 5.19 -11.24 93.46
N ALA A 4 4.18 -10.50 93.89
CA ALA A 4 2.81 -10.69 93.41
C ALA A 4 2.74 -10.28 91.93
N ARG A 5 2.57 -11.26 91.04
CA ARG A 5 2.30 -11.06 89.61
C ARG A 5 0.97 -10.31 89.48
N SER A 6 0.98 -9.13 88.86
CA SER A 6 -0.25 -8.57 88.31
C SER A 6 -0.73 -9.52 87.22
N GLN A 7 -1.85 -10.22 87.48
CA GLN A 7 -2.62 -10.80 86.40
C GLN A 7 -3.23 -9.63 85.63
N ALA A 8 -2.57 -9.23 84.53
CA ALA A 8 -3.23 -8.46 83.50
C ALA A 8 -4.46 -9.26 83.08
N SER A 9 -5.64 -8.78 83.48
CA SER A 9 -6.91 -9.34 83.06
C SER A 9 -6.90 -9.43 81.54
N GLN A 10 -6.82 -10.66 81.01
CA GLN A 10 -7.13 -10.92 79.61
C GLN A 10 -8.61 -10.63 79.44
N ARG A 11 -8.94 -9.37 79.15
CA ARG A 11 -10.25 -8.97 78.68
C ARG A 11 -10.42 -9.62 77.31
N GLY A 12 -11.22 -10.68 77.24
CA GLY A 12 -11.60 -11.30 75.97
C GLY A 12 -12.28 -10.27 75.07
N PHE A 13 -12.05 -10.36 73.76
CA PHE A 13 -12.70 -9.52 72.77
C PHE A 13 -14.22 -9.66 72.86
N SER A 14 -14.92 -8.53 72.93
CA SER A 14 -16.37 -8.50 72.82
C SER A 14 -16.80 -8.96 71.42
N LEU A 15 -17.92 -9.68 71.33
CA LEU A 15 -18.52 -10.11 70.05
C LEU A 15 -18.79 -8.90 69.13
N VAL A 16 -19.09 -7.73 69.70
CA VAL A 16 -19.25 -6.46 68.98
C VAL A 16 -17.91 -5.98 68.41
N GLU A 17 -16.82 -6.03 69.18
CA GLU A 17 -15.49 -5.64 68.69
C GLU A 17 -15.02 -6.56 67.56
N LEU A 18 -15.35 -7.85 67.63
CA LEU A 18 -15.02 -8.81 66.57
C LEU A 18 -15.85 -8.58 65.31
N LEU A 19 -17.14 -8.24 65.43
CA LEU A 19 -18.00 -7.85 64.30
C LEU A 19 -17.55 -6.54 63.64
N VAL A 20 -17.11 -5.56 64.44
CA VAL A 20 -16.56 -4.29 63.96
C VAL A 20 -15.23 -4.53 63.23
N ALA A 21 -14.33 -5.33 63.79
CA ALA A 21 -13.09 -5.72 63.11
C ALA A 21 -13.35 -6.48 61.79
N LEU A 22 -14.36 -7.36 61.76
CA LEU A 22 -14.75 -8.11 60.57
C LEU A 22 -15.35 -7.19 59.48
N THR A 23 -16.17 -6.21 59.87
CA THR A 23 -16.72 -5.23 58.92
C THR A 23 -15.64 -4.31 58.37
N PHE A 24 -14.72 -3.83 59.21
CA PHE A 24 -13.57 -3.05 58.73
C PHE A 24 -12.69 -3.83 57.76
N THR A 25 -12.37 -5.09 58.07
CA THR A 25 -11.58 -5.95 57.17
C THR A 25 -12.31 -6.26 55.87
N MET A 26 -13.63 -6.48 55.89
CA MET A 26 -14.43 -6.65 54.66
C MET A 26 -14.42 -5.38 53.80
N VAL A 27 -14.59 -4.20 54.38
CA VAL A 27 -14.53 -2.93 53.64
C VAL A 27 -13.14 -2.70 53.07
N LEU A 28 -12.08 -3.03 53.82
CA LEU A 28 -10.69 -2.93 53.36
C LEU A 28 -10.40 -3.89 52.20
N MET A 29 -10.84 -5.14 52.30
CA MET A 29 -10.69 -6.13 51.23
C MET A 29 -11.51 -5.76 49.99
N ALA A 30 -12.73 -5.24 50.15
CA ALA A 30 -13.54 -4.72 49.06
C ALA A 30 -12.88 -3.51 48.38
N GLY A 31 -12.32 -2.59 49.17
CA GLY A 31 -11.53 -1.45 48.67
C GLY A 31 -10.32 -1.91 47.85
N MET A 32 -9.52 -2.84 48.39
CA MET A 32 -8.38 -3.40 47.66
C MET A 32 -8.80 -4.13 46.39
N ALA A 33 -9.87 -4.94 46.43
CA ALA A 33 -10.39 -5.64 45.25
C ALA A 33 -10.80 -4.66 44.13
N ASN A 34 -11.43 -3.53 44.49
CA ASN A 34 -11.77 -2.48 43.53
C ASN A 34 -10.53 -1.82 42.93
N VAL A 35 -9.50 -1.56 43.73
CA VAL A 35 -8.22 -1.01 43.25
C VAL A 35 -7.51 -2.00 42.31
N TYR A 36 -7.48 -3.29 42.66
CA TYR A 36 -6.91 -4.33 41.80
C TYR A 36 -7.68 -4.45 40.47
N LYS A 37 -9.01 -4.46 40.51
CA LYS A 37 -9.86 -4.50 39.32
C LYS A 37 -9.61 -3.28 38.42
N SER A 38 -9.53 -2.09 39.01
CA SER A 38 -9.23 -0.85 38.29
C SER A 38 -7.83 -0.87 37.67
N SER A 39 -6.84 -1.40 38.39
CA SER A 39 -5.45 -1.50 37.91
C SER A 39 -5.33 -2.47 36.74
N LEU A 40 -5.98 -3.64 36.80
CA LEU A 40 -6.01 -4.61 35.70
C LEU A 40 -6.73 -4.05 34.47
N SER A 41 -7.90 -3.44 34.64
CA SER A 41 -8.64 -2.81 33.53
C SER A 41 -7.79 -1.74 32.82
N THR A 42 -7.06 -0.93 33.60
CA THR A 42 -6.16 0.11 33.08
C THR A 42 -5.01 -0.51 32.29
N PHE A 43 -4.39 -1.59 32.78
CA PHE A 43 -3.31 -2.28 32.08
C PHE A 43 -3.76 -2.85 30.73
N TYR A 44 -4.90 -3.56 30.69
CA TYR A 44 -5.45 -4.10 29.45
C TYR A 44 -5.83 -3.00 28.45
N THR A 45 -6.49 -1.95 28.93
CA THR A 45 -6.89 -0.79 28.14
C THR A 45 -5.68 -0.08 27.53
N ALA A 46 -4.63 0.13 28.32
CA ALA A 46 -3.40 0.76 27.86
C ALA A 46 -2.72 -0.10 26.79
N GLY A 47 -2.60 -1.42 27.02
CA GLY A 47 -2.02 -2.36 26.06
C GLY A 47 -2.75 -2.37 24.71
N GLU A 48 -4.08 -2.43 24.72
CA GLU A 48 -4.90 -2.39 23.50
C GLU A 48 -4.76 -1.06 22.74
N SER A 49 -4.73 0.07 23.46
CA SER A 49 -4.57 1.38 22.84
C SER A 49 -3.20 1.55 22.17
N VAL A 50 -2.13 1.07 22.80
CA VAL A 50 -0.78 1.07 22.24
C VAL A 50 -0.69 0.14 21.04
N SER A 51 -1.33 -1.03 21.09
CA SER A 51 -1.41 -1.94 19.95
C SER A 51 -2.12 -1.29 18.76
N SER A 52 -3.25 -0.62 18.99
CA SER A 52 -3.95 0.15 17.95
C SER A 52 -3.09 1.25 17.35
N ALA A 53 -2.36 2.01 18.17
CA ALA A 53 -1.45 3.05 17.70
C ALA A 53 -0.30 2.50 16.84
N ARG A 54 0.29 1.37 17.21
CA ARG A 54 1.33 0.69 16.42
C ARG A 54 0.80 0.22 15.07
N ARG A 55 -0.39 -0.41 15.06
CA ARG A 55 -1.07 -0.82 13.84
C ARG A 55 -1.32 0.36 12.91
N ASN A 56 -1.77 1.49 13.47
CA ASN A 56 -2.05 2.69 12.67
C ASN A 56 -0.78 3.26 12.03
N ARG A 57 0.32 3.33 12.78
CA ARG A 57 1.60 3.79 12.27
C ARG A 57 2.11 2.91 11.13
N MET A 58 2.08 1.59 11.30
CA MET A 58 2.52 0.65 10.26
C MET A 58 1.67 0.78 8.98
N SER A 59 0.34 0.95 9.12
CA SER A 59 -0.54 1.17 7.97
C SER A 59 -0.13 2.40 7.17
N VAL A 60 0.15 3.49 7.87
CA VAL A 60 0.52 4.77 7.27
C VAL A 60 1.91 4.69 6.63
N ASP A 61 2.85 3.99 7.25
CA ASP A 61 4.22 3.80 6.73
C ASP A 61 4.24 2.97 5.42
N LEU A 62 3.40 1.95 5.29
CA LEU A 62 3.27 1.23 4.00
C LEU A 62 2.55 2.07 2.93
N LEU A 63 1.49 2.79 3.32
CA LEU A 63 0.76 3.67 2.42
C LEU A 63 1.64 4.79 1.87
N ILE A 64 2.49 5.42 2.71
CA ILE A 64 3.37 6.51 2.26
C ILE A 64 4.42 6.02 1.27
N ASP A 65 4.99 4.82 1.47
CA ASP A 65 5.98 4.25 0.56
C ASP A 65 5.38 3.96 -0.81
N ASP A 66 4.23 3.27 -0.85
CA ASP A 66 3.55 3.00 -2.12
C ASP A 66 3.10 4.30 -2.81
N LEU A 67 2.48 5.22 -2.06
CA LEU A 67 2.00 6.46 -2.63
C LEU A 67 3.15 7.36 -3.12
N ASN A 68 4.35 7.26 -2.53
CA ASN A 68 5.53 7.94 -3.06
C ASN A 68 5.97 7.36 -4.40
N THR A 69 5.71 6.07 -4.65
CA THR A 69 5.96 5.40 -5.94
C THR A 69 4.77 5.50 -6.91
N THR A 70 3.65 6.08 -6.49
CA THR A 70 2.49 6.32 -7.36
C THR A 70 2.90 7.06 -8.61
N CYS A 71 2.40 6.56 -9.74
CA CYS A 71 2.61 7.07 -11.09
C CYS A 71 4.10 7.24 -11.44
N MET A 72 4.97 6.45 -10.80
CA MET A 72 6.34 6.25 -11.23
C MET A 72 6.32 5.41 -12.50
N TYR A 73 6.65 6.05 -13.62
CA TYR A 73 6.84 5.39 -14.91
C TYR A 73 8.33 5.13 -15.08
N LEU A 74 8.78 3.93 -14.73
CA LEU A 74 10.19 3.54 -14.79
C LEU A 74 10.62 3.21 -16.22
N THR A 75 9.67 2.84 -17.09
CA THR A 75 9.98 2.37 -18.44
C THR A 75 10.06 3.49 -19.46
N ASP A 76 9.32 4.58 -19.26
CA ASP A 76 9.40 5.79 -20.08
C ASP A 76 8.84 6.99 -19.30
N LEU A 77 9.69 7.99 -19.04
CA LEU A 77 9.24 9.23 -18.42
C LEU A 77 8.74 10.25 -19.46
N SER A 78 9.17 10.17 -20.72
CA SER A 78 8.84 11.14 -21.77
C SER A 78 7.47 10.89 -22.39
N VAL A 79 7.11 9.63 -22.63
CA VAL A 79 5.81 9.25 -23.18
C VAL A 79 5.05 8.41 -22.17
N PRO A 80 3.92 8.92 -21.64
CA PRO A 80 3.16 8.17 -20.68
C PRO A 80 2.49 6.94 -21.31
N PRO A 81 2.28 5.86 -20.55
CA PRO A 81 1.60 4.67 -21.04
C PRO A 81 0.14 4.99 -21.42
N PRO A 82 -0.45 4.30 -22.41
CA PRO A 82 -1.85 4.50 -22.75
C PRO A 82 -2.75 4.08 -21.59
N VAL A 83 -3.64 4.97 -21.16
CA VAL A 83 -4.60 4.76 -20.07
C VAL A 83 -6.00 5.17 -20.50
N SER A 84 -7.00 4.59 -19.84
CA SER A 84 -8.42 4.84 -20.06
C SER A 84 -8.98 5.87 -19.09
N ALA A 85 -9.90 6.72 -19.55
CA ALA A 85 -10.66 7.60 -18.66
C ALA A 85 -11.63 6.82 -17.74
N THR A 86 -12.00 5.59 -18.11
CA THR A 86 -12.85 4.71 -17.30
C THR A 86 -12.08 4.10 -16.13
N VAL A 87 -10.78 3.86 -16.30
CA VAL A 87 -9.86 3.37 -15.28
C VAL A 87 -8.60 4.23 -15.32
N PRO A 88 -8.64 5.45 -14.79
CA PRO A 88 -7.50 6.36 -14.85
C PRO A 88 -6.34 5.84 -13.98
N PRO A 89 -5.10 6.30 -14.22
CA PRO A 89 -3.93 5.82 -13.49
C PRO A 89 -3.92 6.24 -12.01
N PHE A 90 -4.76 7.18 -11.60
CA PHE A 90 -4.94 7.56 -10.22
C PHE A 90 -6.39 7.98 -9.99
N PHE A 91 -7.09 7.33 -9.05
CA PHE A 91 -8.44 7.72 -8.65
C PHE A 91 -8.82 7.23 -7.26
N ILE A 92 -9.85 7.84 -6.72
CA ILE A 92 -10.45 7.50 -5.43
C ILE A 92 -11.92 7.22 -5.66
N VAL A 93 -12.40 6.05 -5.22
CA VAL A 93 -13.82 5.74 -5.21
C VAL A 93 -14.34 5.93 -3.78
N PRO A 94 -15.01 7.04 -3.47
CA PRO A 94 -15.40 7.35 -2.10
C PRO A 94 -16.60 6.52 -1.63
N ASN A 95 -16.66 6.29 -0.32
CA ASN A 95 -17.79 5.68 0.40
C ASN A 95 -18.31 4.37 -0.23
N MET A 96 -17.40 3.50 -0.69
CA MET A 96 -17.75 2.18 -1.18
C MET A 96 -18.30 1.31 -0.05
N PRO A 97 -19.40 0.57 -0.29
CA PRO A 97 -19.97 -0.32 0.71
C PRO A 97 -19.01 -1.48 1.00
N ILE A 98 -18.83 -1.79 2.28
CA ILE A 98 -17.99 -2.90 2.73
C ILE A 98 -18.85 -4.15 2.85
N ALA A 99 -18.50 -5.19 2.09
CA ALA A 99 -19.23 -6.45 2.10
C ALA A 99 -19.10 -7.15 3.47
N ASN A 100 -20.19 -7.76 3.94
CA ASN A 100 -20.25 -8.51 5.20
C ASN A 100 -19.94 -7.70 6.47
N ALA A 101 -20.03 -6.37 6.42
CA ALA A 101 -19.85 -5.54 7.61
C ALA A 101 -20.89 -5.90 8.69
N GLY A 102 -20.41 -6.24 9.89
CA GLY A 102 -21.26 -6.43 11.05
C GLY A 102 -21.81 -5.11 11.59
N PRO A 103 -22.74 -5.15 12.57
CA PRO A 103 -23.39 -3.95 13.11
C PRO A 103 -22.43 -2.91 13.71
N ASN A 104 -21.24 -3.35 14.14
CA ASN A 104 -20.22 -2.49 14.75
C ASN A 104 -19.01 -2.26 13.84
N ASP A 105 -19.06 -2.73 12.60
CA ASP A 105 -17.99 -2.60 11.60
C ASP A 105 -18.21 -1.37 10.72
N PRO A 106 -17.15 -0.85 10.07
CA PRO A 106 -17.34 0.20 9.09
C PRO A 106 -18.27 -0.28 7.97
N ALA A 107 -19.35 0.46 7.74
CA ALA A 107 -20.30 0.17 6.66
C ALA A 107 -19.77 0.62 5.29
N THR A 108 -18.95 1.68 5.28
CA THR A 108 -18.34 2.22 4.06
C THR A 108 -16.88 2.60 4.28
N GLY A 109 -16.10 2.56 3.21
CA GLY A 109 -14.71 3.02 3.17
C GLY A 109 -14.39 3.54 1.78
N ASP A 110 -13.34 4.36 1.67
CA ASP A 110 -12.89 4.76 0.33
C ASP A 110 -12.08 3.62 -0.29
N GLU A 111 -11.99 3.60 -1.62
CA GLU A 111 -11.02 2.78 -2.33
C GLU A 111 -10.04 3.70 -3.05
N LEU A 112 -8.75 3.48 -2.85
CA LEU A 112 -7.68 4.26 -3.47
C LEU A 112 -6.99 3.40 -4.51
N TYR A 113 -6.93 3.91 -5.74
CA TYR A 113 -6.32 3.25 -6.88
C TYR A 113 -5.18 4.09 -7.42
N PHE A 114 -4.05 3.45 -7.67
CA PHE A 114 -2.94 4.09 -8.36
C PHE A 114 -2.10 3.11 -9.16
N TYR A 115 -1.58 3.64 -10.27
CA TYR A 115 -0.69 2.96 -11.19
C TYR A 115 0.76 3.11 -10.73
N MET A 116 1.57 2.07 -10.88
CA MET A 116 3.02 2.12 -10.69
C MET A 116 3.71 1.07 -11.56
N ASP A 117 4.95 1.35 -11.96
CA ASP A 117 5.86 0.30 -12.41
C ASP A 117 6.62 -0.26 -11.20
N GLN A 118 6.73 -1.58 -11.12
CA GLN A 118 7.40 -2.24 -10.00
C GLN A 118 8.70 -2.89 -10.45
N SER A 119 9.83 -2.54 -9.84
CA SER A 119 11.06 -3.31 -10.00
C SER A 119 10.94 -4.67 -9.30
N LEU A 120 11.47 -5.72 -9.91
CA LEU A 120 11.72 -6.98 -9.21
C LEU A 120 12.79 -6.77 -8.12
N ALA A 121 12.72 -7.60 -7.08
CA ALA A 121 13.59 -7.51 -5.91
C ALA A 121 15.00 -8.10 -6.13
N PHE A 122 15.37 -8.42 -7.36
CA PHE A 122 16.67 -8.99 -7.71
C PHE A 122 17.20 -8.38 -9.02
N GLU A 123 18.50 -8.54 -9.22
CA GLU A 123 19.21 -8.16 -10.43
C GLU A 123 19.74 -9.43 -11.10
N GLY A 124 19.64 -9.48 -12.42
CA GLY A 124 20.30 -10.49 -13.23
C GLY A 124 21.61 -9.97 -13.81
N ALA A 125 22.42 -10.85 -14.38
CA ALA A 125 23.58 -10.47 -15.18
C ALA A 125 23.56 -11.20 -16.52
N ILE A 126 24.00 -10.56 -17.60
CA ILE A 126 24.17 -11.26 -18.88
C ILE A 126 25.13 -12.44 -18.68
N ALA A 127 24.67 -13.65 -18.98
CA ALA A 127 25.49 -14.84 -18.82
C ALA A 127 26.74 -14.74 -19.71
N GLY A 128 27.91 -14.87 -19.10
CA GLY A 128 29.18 -14.95 -19.83
C GLY A 128 29.26 -16.19 -20.72
N ALA A 129 30.27 -16.23 -21.60
CA ALA A 129 30.46 -17.29 -22.60
C ALA A 129 30.44 -18.72 -22.02
N ALA A 130 30.80 -18.91 -20.74
CA ALA A 130 30.78 -20.20 -20.05
C ALA A 130 29.36 -20.73 -19.69
N GLY A 131 28.32 -19.90 -19.78
CA GLY A 131 26.92 -20.26 -19.42
C GLY A 131 25.92 -20.19 -20.57
N SER A 132 26.34 -19.84 -21.78
CA SER A 132 25.47 -19.61 -22.93
C SER A 132 25.72 -20.67 -24.00
N ASN A 133 24.88 -21.71 -24.07
CA ASN A 133 24.87 -22.70 -25.17
C ASN A 133 24.37 -22.11 -26.50
N VAL A 134 24.28 -20.78 -26.62
CA VAL A 134 23.81 -20.07 -27.81
C VAL A 134 25.03 -19.42 -28.45
N THR A 135 25.34 -19.83 -29.68
CA THR A 135 26.45 -19.32 -30.49
C THR A 135 26.37 -17.80 -30.57
N GLN A 136 27.28 -17.10 -29.91
CA GLN A 136 27.31 -15.64 -29.88
C GLN A 136 28.02 -15.13 -31.13
N ARG A 137 27.33 -14.37 -31.99
CA ARG A 137 28.01 -13.60 -33.04
C ARG A 137 28.64 -12.37 -32.39
N THR A 138 29.94 -12.23 -32.55
CA THR A 138 30.72 -11.06 -32.13
C THR A 138 30.32 -9.82 -32.95
N ALA A 139 30.56 -8.63 -32.40
CA ALA A 139 30.31 -7.36 -33.12
C ALA A 139 31.03 -7.33 -34.48
N SER A 140 32.18 -7.98 -34.60
CA SER A 140 32.94 -8.12 -35.84
C SER A 140 32.24 -9.01 -36.87
N GLU A 141 31.55 -10.09 -36.46
CA GLU A 141 30.81 -10.99 -37.35
C GLU A 141 29.53 -10.34 -37.90
N LEU A 142 28.91 -9.43 -37.15
CA LEU A 142 27.74 -8.66 -37.59
C LEU A 142 28.08 -7.53 -38.57
N VAL A 143 29.30 -6.99 -38.51
CA VAL A 143 29.77 -5.92 -39.42
C VAL A 143 30.33 -6.49 -40.73
N VAL A 144 31.01 -7.64 -40.67
CA VAL A 144 31.67 -8.27 -41.83
C VAL A 144 30.68 -9.03 -42.73
N ALA A 145 29.57 -9.51 -42.16
CA ALA A 145 28.54 -10.16 -42.92
C ALA A 145 27.40 -9.17 -43.13
N GLY A 146 27.13 -8.75 -44.38
CA GLY A 146 25.89 -8.04 -44.76
C GLY A 146 24.64 -8.91 -44.62
N VAL A 147 24.60 -9.72 -43.57
CA VAL A 147 23.60 -10.71 -43.20
C VAL A 147 22.55 -9.97 -42.39
N VAL A 148 21.31 -10.08 -42.84
CA VAL A 148 20.13 -9.59 -42.11
C VAL A 148 20.20 -10.17 -40.69
N PRO A 149 20.10 -9.35 -39.63
CA PRO A 149 20.06 -9.84 -38.24
C PRO A 149 19.03 -10.96 -38.13
N ASP A 150 19.42 -12.08 -37.51
CA ASP A 150 18.45 -13.13 -37.22
C ASP A 150 17.76 -12.74 -35.91
N PRO A 151 16.49 -12.28 -35.96
CA PRO A 151 15.83 -11.75 -34.77
C PRO A 151 15.70 -12.79 -33.67
N ALA A 152 15.73 -14.09 -34.01
CA ALA A 152 15.64 -15.18 -33.04
C ALA A 152 16.96 -15.40 -32.27
N ASN A 153 18.11 -15.09 -32.87
CA ASN A 153 19.42 -15.33 -32.25
C ASN A 153 20.06 -14.05 -31.69
N ASP A 154 19.88 -12.91 -32.35
CA ASP A 154 20.54 -11.64 -32.01
C ASP A 154 19.81 -10.86 -30.89
N ASN A 155 18.52 -11.16 -30.66
CA ASN A 155 17.68 -10.56 -29.61
C ASN A 155 17.42 -11.51 -28.43
N THR A 156 18.07 -12.68 -28.40
CA THR A 156 17.92 -13.65 -27.32
C THR A 156 19.03 -13.49 -26.28
N PHE A 157 18.64 -13.18 -25.06
CA PHE A 157 19.53 -12.96 -23.93
C PHE A 157 19.42 -14.12 -22.94
N ILE A 158 20.57 -14.64 -22.53
CA ILE A 158 20.65 -15.57 -21.39
C ILE A 158 21.11 -14.76 -20.19
N ILE A 159 20.31 -14.75 -19.15
CA ILE A 159 20.50 -13.93 -17.96
C ILE A 159 20.67 -14.86 -16.78
N ASP A 160 21.76 -14.70 -16.03
CA ASP A 160 21.98 -15.34 -14.75
C ASP A 160 21.22 -14.55 -13.68
N CYS A 161 20.17 -15.12 -13.12
CA CYS A 161 19.38 -14.51 -12.04
C CYS A 161 19.91 -14.88 -10.64
N GLY A 162 21.01 -15.63 -10.53
CA GLY A 162 21.60 -16.09 -9.27
C GLY A 162 20.85 -17.22 -8.57
N SER A 163 19.53 -17.36 -8.79
CA SER A 163 18.67 -18.41 -8.22
C SER A 163 17.60 -18.87 -9.21
N ASP A 164 17.21 -20.15 -9.12
CA ASP A 164 16.06 -20.71 -9.85
C ASP A 164 14.73 -20.03 -9.46
N SER A 165 14.58 -19.63 -8.20
CA SER A 165 13.39 -18.90 -7.74
C SER A 165 13.24 -17.53 -8.41
N TYR A 166 14.35 -16.85 -8.69
CA TYR A 166 14.37 -15.55 -9.36
C TYR A 166 14.19 -15.70 -10.87
N ALA A 167 14.84 -16.69 -11.49
CA ALA A 167 14.63 -16.99 -12.91
C ALA A 167 13.15 -17.29 -13.22
N LYS A 168 12.44 -17.99 -12.33
CA LYS A 168 10.99 -18.27 -12.45
C LYS A 168 10.09 -17.04 -12.33
N GLN A 169 10.55 -15.94 -11.74
CA GLN A 169 9.79 -14.70 -11.62
C GLN A 169 9.83 -13.85 -12.90
N VAL A 170 10.77 -14.12 -13.80
CA VAL A 170 10.85 -13.46 -15.10
C VAL A 170 9.72 -13.98 -15.99
N LYS A 171 8.92 -13.08 -16.57
CA LYS A 171 7.72 -13.39 -17.35
C LYS A 171 7.63 -12.54 -18.61
N LYS A 172 6.90 -13.05 -19.61
CA LYS A 172 6.50 -12.29 -20.80
C LYS A 172 5.80 -10.99 -20.40
N GLY A 173 6.08 -9.91 -21.13
CA GLY A 173 5.49 -8.58 -20.90
C GLY A 173 6.21 -7.74 -19.85
N GLN A 174 7.20 -8.30 -19.14
CA GLN A 174 8.10 -7.49 -18.31
C GLN A 174 9.08 -6.69 -19.17
N VAL A 175 9.58 -5.61 -18.58
CA VAL A 175 10.68 -4.81 -19.13
C VAL A 175 11.96 -5.20 -18.43
N PHE A 176 13.07 -5.17 -19.14
CA PHE A 176 14.39 -5.28 -18.55
C PHE A 176 15.28 -4.17 -19.06
N ILE A 177 16.11 -3.64 -18.16
CA ILE A 177 17.01 -2.51 -18.40
C ILE A 177 18.44 -2.98 -18.21
N PHE A 178 19.27 -2.70 -19.21
CA PHE A 178 20.71 -2.93 -19.13
C PHE A 178 21.38 -1.78 -18.39
N LYS A 179 22.15 -2.08 -17.33
CA LYS A 179 22.81 -1.03 -16.54
C LYS A 179 23.98 -0.35 -17.23
N ASP A 180 24.56 -0.96 -18.28
CA ASP A 180 25.71 -0.43 -18.99
C ASP A 180 25.34 0.71 -19.94
N SER A 181 24.25 0.56 -20.70
CA SER A 181 23.78 1.54 -21.67
C SER A 181 22.47 2.23 -21.30
N TRP A 182 21.79 1.78 -20.22
CA TRP A 182 20.43 2.18 -19.87
C TRP A 182 19.40 1.93 -20.99
N GLU A 183 19.71 1.02 -21.92
CA GLU A 183 18.76 0.57 -22.93
C GLU A 183 17.70 -0.34 -22.30
N THR A 184 16.48 -0.25 -22.82
CA THR A 184 15.32 -1.00 -22.33
C THR A 184 14.82 -1.97 -23.41
N ALA A 185 14.33 -3.13 -22.97
CA ALA A 185 13.69 -4.12 -23.84
C ALA A 185 12.50 -4.79 -23.16
N TYR A 186 11.57 -5.28 -23.98
CA TYR A 186 10.42 -6.05 -23.52
C TYR A 186 10.64 -7.53 -23.75
N ILE A 187 10.17 -8.34 -22.81
CA ILE A 187 10.17 -9.80 -22.95
C ILE A 187 8.99 -10.19 -23.84
N GLN A 188 9.28 -10.56 -25.09
CA GLN A 188 8.26 -10.82 -26.12
C GLN A 188 7.59 -12.18 -25.99
N SER A 189 8.38 -13.20 -25.68
CA SER A 189 7.95 -14.59 -25.61
C SER A 189 8.02 -15.10 -24.17
N ASP A 190 7.35 -16.22 -23.91
CA ASP A 190 7.47 -16.88 -22.62
C ASP A 190 8.94 -17.28 -22.39
N PRO A 191 9.55 -16.80 -21.30
CA PRO A 191 10.96 -17.04 -21.05
C PRO A 191 11.22 -18.51 -20.72
N SER A 192 12.32 -19.05 -21.24
CA SER A 192 12.75 -20.41 -20.92
C SER A 192 13.67 -20.38 -19.71
N VAL A 193 13.30 -21.09 -18.65
CA VAL A 193 14.07 -21.14 -17.38
C VAL A 193 14.83 -22.46 -17.28
N SER A 194 16.12 -22.38 -17.00
CA SER A 194 16.99 -23.54 -16.76
C SER A 194 17.89 -23.28 -15.54
N GLY A 195 17.47 -23.80 -14.39
CA GLY A 195 18.13 -23.50 -13.11
C GLY A 195 18.13 -22.00 -12.82
N LYS A 196 19.29 -21.44 -12.51
CA LYS A 196 19.45 -19.99 -12.26
C LYS A 196 19.43 -19.12 -13.52
N PHE A 197 19.41 -19.71 -14.70
CA PHE A 197 19.45 -18.98 -15.96
C PHE A 197 18.04 -18.84 -16.56
N VAL A 198 17.78 -17.68 -17.16
CA VAL A 198 16.59 -17.43 -17.95
C VAL A 198 16.98 -16.97 -19.35
N SER A 199 16.35 -17.55 -20.36
CA SER A 199 16.46 -17.13 -21.75
C SER A 199 15.25 -16.27 -22.11
N VAL A 200 15.51 -15.01 -22.47
CA VAL A 200 14.49 -14.02 -22.84
C VAL A 200 14.71 -13.58 -24.28
N VAL A 201 13.63 -13.35 -25.02
CA VAL A 201 13.68 -12.74 -26.36
C VAL A 201 13.23 -11.30 -26.23
N ALA A 202 14.11 -10.36 -26.57
CA ALA A 202 13.76 -8.95 -26.66
C ALA A 202 12.82 -8.73 -27.83
N GLY A 203 11.71 -8.04 -27.59
CA GLY A 203 10.79 -7.59 -28.62
C GLY A 203 10.40 -6.12 -28.44
N PRO A 204 9.70 -5.57 -29.44
CA PRO A 204 9.32 -4.17 -29.43
C PRO A 204 8.30 -3.93 -28.33
N ALA A 205 8.27 -2.70 -27.80
CA ALA A 205 7.26 -2.28 -26.85
C ALA A 205 5.86 -2.55 -27.43
N PRO A 206 4.97 -3.28 -26.73
CA PRO A 206 3.59 -3.46 -27.19
C PRO A 206 2.82 -2.14 -27.25
N ASN A 207 3.27 -1.13 -26.50
CA ASN A 207 2.78 0.25 -26.57
C ASN A 207 3.87 1.12 -27.20
N ALA A 208 3.80 1.28 -28.52
CA ALA A 208 4.84 1.84 -29.36
C ALA A 208 4.91 3.37 -29.27
N MET A 209 5.53 3.95 -28.25
CA MET A 209 6.10 5.31 -28.31
C MET A 209 7.17 5.51 -27.22
N ILE A 210 8.25 4.72 -27.22
CA ILE A 210 9.47 5.10 -26.49
C ILE A 210 10.46 5.67 -27.50
N THR A 211 10.84 6.93 -27.33
CA THR A 211 11.73 7.64 -28.25
C THR A 211 13.19 7.23 -28.01
N GLY A 212 13.91 6.83 -29.05
CA GLY A 212 15.35 6.48 -28.97
C GLY A 212 15.77 5.23 -29.77
N MET A 213 14.81 4.47 -30.27
CA MET A 213 15.06 3.25 -31.04
C MET A 213 14.82 3.48 -32.54
N GLY A 214 15.73 3.00 -33.40
CA GLY A 214 15.55 3.02 -34.86
C GLY A 214 14.34 2.18 -35.32
N PRO A 215 14.08 2.07 -36.64
CA PRO A 215 12.78 1.64 -37.21
C PRO A 215 12.26 0.23 -36.82
N THR A 216 13.07 -0.59 -36.13
CA THR A 216 12.65 -1.80 -35.40
C THR A 216 13.25 -1.88 -33.98
N GLY A 217 14.44 -1.32 -33.78
CA GLY A 217 14.78 -0.65 -32.52
C GLY A 217 15.38 -1.45 -31.36
N LEU A 218 15.37 -2.78 -31.41
CA LEU A 218 15.71 -3.63 -30.27
C LEU A 218 17.19 -3.55 -29.85
N PRO A 219 17.50 -3.57 -28.54
CA PRO A 219 18.88 -3.64 -28.07
C PRO A 219 19.51 -4.94 -28.55
N SER A 220 20.68 -4.81 -29.16
CA SER A 220 21.43 -5.95 -29.67
C SER A 220 22.35 -6.47 -28.60
N LYS A 221 22.36 -7.78 -28.39
CA LYS A 221 23.28 -8.45 -27.45
C LYS A 221 24.76 -8.10 -27.70
N ALA A 222 25.14 -7.79 -28.93
CA ALA A 222 26.51 -7.44 -29.30
C ALA A 222 26.96 -6.05 -28.79
N LYS A 223 26.04 -5.21 -28.29
CA LYS A 223 26.35 -3.87 -27.75
C LYS A 223 26.59 -3.85 -26.24
N HIS A 224 26.33 -4.95 -25.54
CA HIS A 224 26.44 -5.02 -24.09
C HIS A 224 27.66 -5.84 -23.67
N LEU A 225 28.27 -5.45 -22.56
CA LEU A 225 29.37 -6.20 -22.00
C LEU A 225 28.86 -7.54 -21.43
N ALA A 226 29.67 -8.59 -21.56
CA ALA A 226 29.40 -9.82 -20.82
C ALA A 226 29.35 -9.50 -19.33
N THR A 227 28.44 -10.14 -18.58
CA THR A 227 28.19 -9.90 -17.14
C THR A 227 27.59 -8.53 -16.78
N SER A 228 27.17 -7.71 -17.76
CA SER A 228 26.40 -6.49 -17.49
C SER A 228 25.15 -6.80 -16.64
N GLY A 229 24.92 -5.97 -15.64
CA GLY A 229 23.75 -6.05 -14.76
C GLY A 229 22.46 -5.71 -15.48
N ILE A 230 21.39 -6.44 -15.14
CA ILE A 230 20.06 -6.30 -15.72
C ILE A 230 19.04 -6.16 -14.59
N VAL A 231 18.27 -5.07 -14.65
CA VAL A 231 17.12 -4.86 -13.75
C VAL A 231 15.84 -5.24 -14.48
N PHE A 232 14.98 -6.00 -13.83
CA PHE A 232 13.67 -6.36 -14.36
C PHE A 232 12.58 -5.50 -13.72
N ILE A 233 11.63 -5.06 -14.54
CA ILE A 233 10.50 -4.24 -14.17
C ILE A 233 9.22 -4.94 -14.62
N LEU A 234 8.27 -5.06 -13.71
CA LEU A 234 6.87 -5.36 -13.97
C LEU A 234 6.17 -4.03 -14.31
N PRO A 235 5.95 -3.72 -15.60
CA PRO A 235 5.27 -2.50 -15.96
C PRO A 235 3.79 -2.60 -15.60
N ALA A 236 3.13 -1.45 -15.58
CA ALA A 236 1.67 -1.35 -15.59
C ALA A 236 1.00 -2.13 -14.46
N GLN A 237 1.49 -1.96 -13.24
CA GLN A 237 0.81 -2.48 -12.05
C GLN A 237 -0.18 -1.43 -11.56
N MET A 238 -1.36 -1.89 -11.15
CA MET A 238 -2.30 -1.07 -10.41
C MET A 238 -2.47 -1.64 -9.01
N VAL A 239 -2.38 -0.75 -8.02
CA VAL A 239 -2.54 -1.07 -6.61
C VAL A 239 -3.86 -0.47 -6.13
N ARG A 240 -4.58 -1.25 -5.33
CA ARG A 240 -5.81 -0.82 -4.67
C ARG A 240 -5.68 -0.99 -3.16
N TYR A 241 -6.01 0.07 -2.44
CA TYR A 241 -6.26 0.03 -1.00
C TYR A 241 -7.75 0.10 -0.72
N ARG A 242 -8.26 -0.80 0.12
CA ARG A 242 -9.67 -0.81 0.56
C ARG A 242 -9.83 -1.49 1.91
N ILE A 243 -11.00 -1.34 2.53
CA ILE A 243 -11.37 -2.11 3.72
C ILE A 243 -12.11 -3.38 3.29
N GLU A 244 -11.71 -4.52 3.84
CA GLU A 244 -12.36 -5.81 3.63
C GLU A 244 -12.51 -6.57 4.95
N ILE A 245 -13.63 -7.27 5.15
CA ILE A 245 -13.85 -8.10 6.33
C ILE A 245 -13.25 -9.48 6.10
N LEU A 246 -12.19 -9.81 6.82
CA LEU A 246 -11.46 -11.07 6.68
C LEU A 246 -11.58 -11.96 7.92
N ARG A 247 -11.72 -13.26 7.71
CA ARG A 247 -11.81 -14.27 8.79
C ARG A 247 -10.42 -14.79 9.16
N LEU A 248 -9.61 -13.90 9.75
CA LEU A 248 -8.24 -14.23 10.16
C LEU A 248 -8.18 -14.87 11.55
N ASP A 249 -9.16 -14.56 12.41
CA ASP A 249 -9.23 -15.04 13.79
C ASP A 249 -10.37 -16.06 13.96
N PRO A 250 -10.08 -17.31 14.37
CA PRO A 250 -11.11 -18.31 14.68
C PRO A 250 -12.08 -17.89 15.79
N SER A 251 -11.65 -17.00 16.70
CA SER A 251 -12.48 -16.50 17.80
C SER A 251 -13.49 -15.42 17.37
N VAL A 252 -13.30 -14.84 16.17
CA VAL A 252 -14.21 -13.86 15.58
C VAL A 252 -14.75 -14.41 14.25
N PRO A 253 -15.74 -15.32 14.29
CA PRO A 253 -16.22 -16.04 13.09
C PRO A 253 -16.85 -15.12 12.03
N ASN A 254 -17.30 -13.94 12.43
CA ASN A 254 -17.85 -12.92 11.53
C ASN A 254 -16.76 -12.17 10.75
N GLY A 255 -15.49 -12.34 11.12
CA GLY A 255 -14.35 -11.65 10.53
C GLY A 255 -14.03 -10.32 11.21
N ILE A 256 -12.87 -9.77 10.85
CA ILE A 256 -12.35 -8.49 11.33
C ILE A 256 -12.14 -7.56 10.14
N PRO A 257 -12.43 -6.25 10.27
CA PRO A 257 -12.16 -5.29 9.21
C PRO A 257 -10.66 -5.06 9.09
N CYS A 258 -10.15 -5.29 7.89
CA CYS A 258 -8.74 -5.16 7.54
C CYS A 258 -8.58 -4.12 6.44
N LEU A 259 -7.53 -3.31 6.52
CA LEU A 259 -7.03 -2.56 5.38
C LEU A 259 -6.23 -3.55 4.54
N VAL A 260 -6.65 -3.74 3.30
CA VAL A 260 -6.03 -4.66 2.36
C VAL A 260 -5.42 -3.88 1.20
N ARG A 261 -4.28 -4.38 0.74
CA ARG A 261 -3.57 -3.93 -0.45
C ARG A 261 -3.69 -5.03 -1.49
N ASP A 262 -4.44 -4.74 -2.53
CA ASP A 262 -4.55 -5.57 -3.71
C ASP A 262 -3.62 -5.04 -4.81
N GLN A 263 -3.04 -5.94 -5.59
CA GLN A 263 -2.22 -5.57 -6.73
C GLN A 263 -2.58 -6.43 -7.94
N GLY A 264 -2.64 -5.79 -9.10
CA GLY A 264 -2.92 -6.46 -10.36
C GLY A 264 -2.26 -5.77 -11.54
N THR A 265 -2.28 -6.43 -12.68
CA THR A 265 -1.91 -5.78 -13.95
C THR A 265 -3.01 -4.80 -14.35
N TYR A 266 -2.61 -3.63 -14.82
CA TYR A 266 -3.53 -2.61 -15.31
C TYR A 266 -4.31 -3.12 -16.51
N ASP A 267 -5.62 -2.88 -16.49
CA ASP A 267 -6.55 -3.16 -17.57
C ASP A 267 -7.44 -1.93 -17.75
N ALA A 268 -7.60 -1.50 -19.00
CA ALA A 268 -8.32 -0.29 -19.38
C ALA A 268 -9.85 -0.35 -19.12
N THR A 269 -10.38 -1.54 -18.83
CA THR A 269 -11.80 -1.81 -18.64
C THR A 269 -12.17 -2.04 -17.18
N VAL A 270 -11.41 -2.89 -16.47
CA VAL A 270 -11.70 -3.25 -15.07
C VAL A 270 -10.45 -3.69 -14.33
N PHE A 271 -10.31 -3.22 -13.09
CA PHE A 271 -9.24 -3.73 -12.23
C PHE A 271 -9.56 -5.14 -11.71
N THR A 272 -8.71 -6.09 -12.05
CA THR A 272 -8.73 -7.43 -11.45
C THR A 272 -7.41 -7.70 -10.73
N PRO A 273 -7.43 -7.95 -9.41
CA PRO A 273 -6.21 -8.28 -8.69
C PRO A 273 -5.65 -9.62 -9.17
N THR A 274 -4.37 -9.66 -9.53
CA THR A 274 -3.68 -10.85 -10.03
C THR A 274 -2.68 -11.41 -9.03
N LEU A 275 -2.24 -10.59 -8.07
CA LEU A 275 -1.37 -11.00 -6.97
C LEU A 275 -2.19 -11.34 -5.73
N THR A 276 -1.57 -12.11 -4.83
CA THR A 276 -2.16 -12.43 -3.54
C THR A 276 -2.41 -11.15 -2.74
N GLN A 277 -3.63 -10.98 -2.27
CA GLN A 277 -4.03 -9.88 -1.41
C GLN A 277 -3.12 -9.81 -0.17
N GLN A 278 -2.64 -8.61 0.14
CA GLN A 278 -1.82 -8.35 1.32
C GLN A 278 -2.67 -7.67 2.39
N VAL A 279 -2.68 -8.22 3.60
CA VAL A 279 -3.28 -7.56 4.77
C VAL A 279 -2.29 -6.55 5.33
N VAL A 280 -2.64 -5.28 5.28
CA VAL A 280 -1.80 -4.17 5.76
C VAL A 280 -1.98 -4.01 7.27
N SER A 281 -3.23 -4.01 7.72
CA SER A 281 -3.55 -3.80 9.13
C SER A 281 -4.95 -4.29 9.46
N GLU A 282 -5.13 -4.67 10.71
CA GLU A 282 -6.37 -5.22 11.25
C GLU A 282 -7.09 -4.21 12.14
N ASN A 283 -8.38 -4.43 12.37
CA ASN A 283 -9.24 -3.60 13.20
C ASN A 283 -9.29 -2.17 12.69
N ILE A 284 -9.59 -2.02 11.40
CA ILE A 284 -9.76 -0.72 10.76
C ILE A 284 -11.23 -0.31 10.89
N ALA A 285 -11.46 0.89 11.39
CA ALA A 285 -12.79 1.49 11.56
C ALA A 285 -13.08 2.57 10.51
N GLY A 286 -12.10 2.99 9.72
CA GLY A 286 -12.30 3.96 8.66
C GLY A 286 -11.06 4.16 7.81
N PHE A 287 -11.28 4.42 6.52
CA PHE A 287 -10.25 4.76 5.55
C PHE A 287 -10.83 5.82 4.62
N LYS A 288 -10.20 6.99 4.60
CA LYS A 288 -10.64 8.15 3.80
C LYS A 288 -9.46 8.79 3.08
N VAL A 289 -9.69 9.21 1.84
CA VAL A 289 -8.67 9.86 1.02
C VAL A 289 -9.20 11.16 0.45
N TYR A 290 -8.38 12.22 0.56
CA TYR A 290 -8.71 13.55 0.10
C TYR A 290 -7.58 14.11 -0.75
N LEU A 291 -7.94 15.01 -1.67
CA LEU A 291 -7.00 15.70 -2.56
C LEU A 291 -7.07 17.21 -2.36
N SER A 292 -5.97 17.91 -2.57
CA SER A 292 -5.93 19.38 -2.56
C SER A 292 -4.93 19.90 -3.57
N THR A 293 -5.35 20.86 -4.40
CA THR A 293 -4.47 21.62 -5.32
C THR A 293 -4.26 23.06 -4.90
N ASP A 294 -4.76 23.45 -3.71
CA ASP A 294 -4.68 24.80 -3.14
C ASP A 294 -3.80 24.85 -1.86
N ALA A 295 -2.77 24.00 -1.81
CA ALA A 295 -1.85 23.88 -0.68
C ALA A 295 -2.50 23.49 0.67
N GLY A 296 -3.62 22.75 0.61
CA GLY A 296 -4.28 22.19 1.80
C GLY A 296 -5.28 23.12 2.47
N VAL A 297 -5.60 24.27 1.83
CA VAL A 297 -6.61 25.21 2.33
C VAL A 297 -8.01 24.58 2.26
N SER A 298 -8.30 23.84 1.19
CA SER A 298 -9.51 23.03 1.07
C SER A 298 -9.20 21.64 0.53
N TRP A 299 -10.07 20.69 0.87
CA TRP A 299 -9.88 19.27 0.56
C TRP A 299 -11.05 18.75 -0.27
N ALA A 300 -10.77 18.32 -1.49
CA ALA A 300 -11.74 17.61 -2.31
C ALA A 300 -12.12 16.29 -1.63
N GLY A 301 -13.42 16.14 -1.36
CA GLY A 301 -13.98 15.04 -0.56
C GLY A 301 -14.35 15.44 0.88
N LEU A 302 -14.04 16.65 1.32
CA LEU A 302 -14.56 17.24 2.55
C LEU A 302 -15.56 18.37 2.26
N LEU A 303 -16.61 18.45 3.06
CA LEU A 303 -17.52 19.58 3.10
C LEU A 303 -16.87 20.75 3.88
N PRO A 304 -17.34 22.00 3.68
CA PRO A 304 -16.87 23.14 4.47
C PRO A 304 -17.07 22.98 5.99
N SER A 305 -17.99 22.10 6.41
CA SER A 305 -18.20 21.73 7.82
C SER A 305 -17.10 20.83 8.39
N GLY A 306 -16.14 20.38 7.59
CA GLY A 306 -15.10 19.42 7.97
C GLY A 306 -15.54 17.96 7.96
N LEU A 307 -16.79 17.68 7.57
CA LEU A 307 -17.32 16.32 7.44
C LEU A 307 -17.00 15.73 6.05
N PRO A 308 -16.84 14.40 5.94
CA PRO A 308 -16.74 13.74 4.64
C PRO A 308 -17.95 14.04 3.76
N ALA A 309 -17.70 14.34 2.49
CA ALA A 309 -18.76 14.48 1.51
C ALA A 309 -19.41 13.12 1.21
N GLY A 310 -20.73 13.11 1.00
CA GLY A 310 -21.54 11.90 0.75
C GLY A 310 -21.42 11.32 -0.67
N TYR A 311 -20.30 11.55 -1.34
CA TYR A 311 -20.00 11.07 -2.68
C TYR A 311 -19.90 9.54 -2.73
N THR A 312 -20.48 8.87 -3.73
CA THR A 312 -20.43 7.40 -3.83
C THR A 312 -20.13 6.93 -5.25
N GLY A 313 -19.31 5.89 -5.38
CA GLY A 313 -19.03 5.23 -6.65
C GLY A 313 -18.16 6.05 -7.60
N PHE A 314 -17.83 5.49 -8.78
CA PHE A 314 -16.89 6.12 -9.70
C PHE A 314 -17.48 7.38 -10.37
N SER A 315 -18.62 7.27 -11.05
CA SER A 315 -19.21 8.41 -11.78
C SER A 315 -19.55 9.59 -10.86
N ASN A 316 -20.35 9.34 -9.82
CA ASN A 316 -20.82 10.41 -8.94
C ASN A 316 -19.78 10.79 -7.88
N GLY A 317 -18.94 9.85 -7.48
CA GLY A 317 -17.99 10.07 -6.40
C GLY A 317 -16.62 10.55 -6.86
N TRP A 318 -15.98 9.80 -7.77
CA TRP A 318 -14.70 10.23 -8.34
C TRP A 318 -14.90 11.38 -9.33
N ASP A 319 -15.60 11.13 -10.44
CA ASP A 319 -15.54 12.03 -11.61
C ASP A 319 -16.32 13.34 -11.39
N GLN A 320 -17.57 13.25 -10.91
CA GLN A 320 -18.41 14.42 -10.63
C GLN A 320 -18.23 15.00 -9.22
N GLY A 321 -17.63 14.23 -8.30
CA GLY A 321 -17.39 14.63 -6.92
C GLY A 321 -15.98 15.16 -6.74
N ILE A 322 -15.05 14.26 -6.38
CA ILE A 322 -13.67 14.61 -6.00
C ILE A 322 -12.93 15.32 -7.15
N ARG A 323 -12.94 14.77 -8.37
CA ARG A 323 -12.23 15.34 -9.52
C ARG A 323 -12.78 16.72 -9.90
N ALA A 324 -14.10 16.90 -9.87
CA ALA A 324 -14.71 18.21 -10.13
C ALA A 324 -14.35 19.26 -9.05
N ALA A 325 -14.28 18.85 -7.78
CA ALA A 325 -13.80 19.71 -6.70
C ALA A 325 -12.33 20.10 -6.89
N VAL A 326 -11.48 19.16 -7.31
CA VAL A 326 -10.07 19.43 -7.65
C VAL A 326 -9.98 20.43 -8.82
N ASP A 327 -10.77 20.26 -9.88
CA ASP A 327 -10.81 21.20 -11.01
C ASP A 327 -11.25 22.61 -10.58
N THR A 328 -12.22 22.69 -9.66
CA THR A 328 -12.68 23.97 -9.09
C THR A 328 -11.56 24.67 -8.31
N GLN A 329 -10.83 23.93 -7.49
CA GLN A 329 -9.66 24.45 -6.77
C GLN A 329 -8.58 24.92 -7.76
N LEU A 330 -8.32 24.12 -8.80
CA LEU A 330 -7.29 24.40 -9.79
C LEU A 330 -7.59 25.69 -10.57
N ALA A 331 -8.84 25.88 -10.98
CA ALA A 331 -9.28 27.08 -11.70
C ALA A 331 -9.13 28.37 -10.86
N ALA A 332 -9.37 28.28 -9.55
CA ALA A 332 -9.38 29.44 -8.65
C ALA A 332 -8.01 29.77 -8.01
N LYS A 333 -7.24 28.74 -7.63
CA LYS A 333 -6.04 28.85 -6.79
C LYS A 333 -4.86 27.98 -7.25
N GLY A 334 -5.06 27.13 -8.27
CA GLY A 334 -4.01 26.28 -8.82
C GLY A 334 -2.99 27.03 -9.68
N ARG A 335 -2.04 26.27 -10.25
CA ARG A 335 -1.04 26.79 -11.18
C ARG A 335 -1.75 27.38 -12.42
N PRO A 336 -1.42 28.61 -12.88
CA PRO A 336 -2.14 29.29 -13.95
C PRO A 336 -2.30 28.49 -15.25
N ASP A 337 -1.28 27.69 -15.59
CA ASP A 337 -1.21 26.91 -16.84
C ASP A 337 -2.17 25.70 -16.86
N TYR A 338 -2.67 25.27 -15.70
CA TYR A 338 -3.56 24.10 -15.60
C TYR A 338 -4.92 24.54 -15.07
N LYS A 339 -5.96 24.31 -15.88
CA LYS A 339 -7.35 24.70 -15.56
C LYS A 339 -8.30 23.53 -15.31
N SER A 340 -7.89 22.31 -15.70
CA SER A 340 -8.65 21.10 -15.44
C SER A 340 -7.74 19.87 -15.50
N THR A 341 -8.08 18.85 -14.72
CA THR A 341 -7.54 17.50 -14.75
C THR A 341 -8.11 16.66 -15.90
N ARG A 342 -9.12 17.15 -16.62
CA ARG A 342 -9.80 16.43 -17.72
C ARG A 342 -9.09 16.52 -19.06
N SER A 343 -8.10 17.40 -19.20
CA SER A 343 -7.31 17.52 -20.43
C SER A 343 -6.35 16.34 -20.64
N SER A 344 -6.00 15.61 -19.58
CA SER A 344 -5.13 14.44 -19.63
C SER A 344 -5.39 13.52 -18.43
N GLU A 345 -5.48 12.23 -18.65
CA GLU A 345 -5.59 11.25 -17.56
C GLU A 345 -4.28 11.10 -16.76
N HIS A 346 -3.17 11.67 -17.24
CA HIS A 346 -1.89 11.76 -16.53
C HIS A 346 -1.72 13.09 -15.78
N TRP A 347 -2.82 13.82 -15.50
CA TRP A 347 -2.81 15.14 -14.86
C TRP A 347 -1.96 15.20 -13.58
N PHE A 348 -1.90 14.11 -12.81
CA PHE A 348 -1.09 13.97 -11.59
C PHE A 348 0.40 14.30 -11.81
N ARG A 349 0.93 14.03 -13.01
CA ARG A 349 2.34 14.27 -13.34
C ARG A 349 2.66 15.75 -13.48
N SER A 350 1.68 16.53 -13.92
CA SER A 350 1.87 17.94 -14.26
C SER A 350 1.39 18.86 -13.15
N ILE A 351 0.40 18.42 -12.39
CA ILE A 351 -0.23 19.18 -11.32
C ILE A 351 0.23 18.64 -9.97
N PRO A 352 1.02 19.39 -9.18
CA PRO A 352 1.33 18.99 -7.82
C PRO A 352 0.05 18.97 -7.00
N THR A 353 -0.28 17.81 -6.44
CA THR A 353 -1.50 17.62 -5.64
C THR A 353 -1.12 17.06 -4.27
N LEU A 354 -1.58 17.72 -3.21
CA LEU A 354 -1.51 17.20 -1.86
C LEU A 354 -2.50 16.06 -1.71
N VAL A 355 -2.04 14.94 -1.19
CA VAL A 355 -2.86 13.80 -0.82
C VAL A 355 -2.93 13.74 0.69
N ARG A 356 -4.15 13.65 1.22
CA ARG A 356 -4.41 13.35 2.63
C ARG A 356 -5.05 11.99 2.74
N VAL A 357 -4.47 11.12 3.56
CA VAL A 357 -5.03 9.80 3.86
C VAL A 357 -5.27 9.70 5.36
N ASP A 358 -6.52 9.44 5.72
CA ASP A 358 -6.93 9.25 7.12
C ASP A 358 -7.23 7.76 7.35
N VAL A 359 -6.41 7.12 8.20
CA VAL A 359 -6.61 5.73 8.64
C VAL A 359 -7.10 5.76 10.08
N THR A 360 -8.28 5.18 10.30
CA THR A 360 -8.86 5.04 11.64
C THR A 360 -8.79 3.58 12.06
N THR A 361 -8.02 3.31 13.11
CA THR A 361 -7.95 2.00 13.76
C THR A 361 -8.84 1.97 14.99
N ARG A 362 -9.25 0.77 15.41
CA ARG A 362 -9.99 0.54 16.64
C ARG A 362 -9.34 -0.55 17.50
N THR A 363 -9.71 -0.57 18.77
CA THR A 363 -9.36 -1.67 19.68
C THR A 363 -9.95 -2.99 19.19
N ALA A 364 -9.29 -4.12 19.52
CA ALA A 364 -9.75 -5.44 19.07
C ALA A 364 -11.06 -5.87 19.73
N THR A 365 -11.26 -5.49 21.00
CA THR A 365 -12.46 -5.81 21.76
C THR A 365 -13.22 -4.55 22.16
N GLN A 366 -14.53 -4.68 22.27
CA GLN A 366 -15.38 -3.64 22.86
C GLN A 366 -15.29 -3.69 24.39
N ARG A 367 -15.28 -2.53 25.02
CA ARG A 367 -15.23 -2.39 26.48
C ARG A 367 -16.15 -1.26 26.93
N SER A 368 -16.69 -1.39 28.14
CA SER A 368 -17.54 -0.35 28.75
C SER A 368 -16.75 0.93 29.04
N GLU A 369 -15.47 0.79 29.35
CA GLU A 369 -14.53 1.88 29.65
C GLU A 369 -14.25 2.77 28.44
N TYR A 370 -14.57 2.30 27.22
CA TYR A 370 -14.42 3.07 25.98
C TYR A 370 -15.68 3.87 25.65
N SER A 371 -16.80 3.59 26.30
CA SER A 371 -18.05 4.32 26.07
C SER A 371 -18.04 5.65 26.81
N THR A 372 -18.50 6.71 26.14
CA THR A 372 -18.66 8.04 26.73
C THR A 372 -19.74 8.07 27.83
N THR A 373 -20.69 7.13 27.80
CA THR A 373 -21.78 7.00 28.79
C THR A 373 -21.53 5.90 29.83
N GLY A 374 -20.51 5.06 29.64
CA GLY A 374 -20.11 3.99 30.58
C GLY A 374 -21.09 2.80 30.69
N THR A 375 -22.24 2.84 30.01
CA THR A 375 -23.30 1.83 30.09
C THR A 375 -23.35 0.90 28.88
N THR A 376 -22.57 1.18 27.84
CA THR A 376 -22.54 0.43 26.58
C THR A 376 -21.14 -0.06 26.26
N LEU A 377 -21.03 -1.19 25.56
CA LEU A 377 -19.75 -1.66 25.01
C LEU A 377 -19.41 -0.82 23.78
N ALA A 378 -18.22 -0.22 23.76
CA ALA A 378 -17.75 0.58 22.63
C ALA A 378 -16.33 0.18 22.25
N TYR A 379 -15.93 0.51 21.03
CA TYR A 379 -14.52 0.49 20.62
C TYR A 379 -13.88 1.84 20.92
N ARG A 380 -12.57 1.83 21.21
CA ARG A 380 -11.78 3.06 21.19
C ARG A 380 -11.14 3.22 19.82
N ASN A 381 -11.44 4.34 19.16
CA ASN A 381 -10.92 4.67 17.85
C ASN A 381 -9.73 5.61 17.94
N LEU A 382 -8.79 5.47 17.02
CA LEU A 382 -7.67 6.37 16.81
C LEU A 382 -7.49 6.62 15.33
N THR A 383 -7.56 7.90 14.92
CA THR A 383 -7.30 8.32 13.54
C THR A 383 -5.88 8.86 13.41
N GLN A 384 -5.18 8.42 12.38
CA GLN A 384 -3.89 8.97 11.98
C GLN A 384 -4.03 9.50 10.55
N SER A 385 -3.58 10.74 10.36
CA SER A 385 -3.63 11.43 9.09
C SER A 385 -2.23 11.57 8.52
N LEU A 386 -2.08 11.18 7.26
CA LEU A 386 -0.90 11.41 6.45
C LEU A 386 -1.21 12.52 5.46
N VAL A 387 -0.36 13.54 5.37
CA VAL A 387 -0.49 14.65 4.41
C VAL A 387 0.85 14.90 3.74
N PHE A 388 0.89 14.78 2.41
CA PHE A 388 2.12 14.98 1.64
C PHE A 388 1.81 15.13 0.14
N VAL A 389 2.82 15.56 -0.61
CA VAL A 389 2.81 15.54 -2.08
C VAL A 389 3.58 14.31 -2.52
N PRO A 390 2.98 13.37 -3.27
CA PRO A 390 3.71 12.23 -3.86
C PRO A 390 4.91 12.70 -4.69
N ARG A 391 6.05 12.01 -4.57
CA ARG A 391 7.32 12.43 -5.19
C ARG A 391 7.24 12.63 -6.70
N HIS A 392 6.44 11.81 -7.38
CA HIS A 392 6.30 11.85 -8.84
C HIS A 392 5.15 12.76 -9.32
N SER A 393 4.49 13.48 -8.40
CA SER A 393 3.46 14.47 -8.74
C SER A 393 4.08 15.82 -9.10
N GLY A 394 3.56 16.47 -10.14
CA GLY A 394 4.03 17.81 -10.56
C GLY A 394 5.42 17.85 -11.20
N LEU A 395 6.01 16.70 -11.54
CA LEU A 395 7.22 16.59 -12.37
C LEU A 395 6.84 16.65 -13.86
N SER A 396 6.53 17.85 -14.35
CA SER A 396 6.35 18.06 -15.79
C SER A 396 7.70 17.87 -16.49
N MET A 397 7.84 16.80 -17.26
CA MET A 397 8.92 16.72 -18.25
C MET A 397 8.48 17.54 -19.46
N ASN A 398 9.02 18.74 -19.56
CA ASN A 398 9.02 19.47 -20.82
C ASN A 398 9.95 18.77 -21.80
#